data_AF-A0A0V1FRH5-F1
#
_entry.id   AF-A0A0V1FRH5-F1
#
_cell.length_a   1.000
_cell.length_b   1.000
_cell.length_c   1.000
_cell.angle_alpha   90.00
_cell.angle_beta   90.00
_cell.angle_gamma   90.00
#
_symmetry.space_group_name_H-M   'P 1'
#
loop_
_entity.id
_entity.type
_entity.pdbx_description
1 polymer ?
#
loop_
_entity_poly.entity_id
_entity_poly.type
_entity_poly.pdbx_seq_one_letter_code
_entity_poly.pdbx_strand_id
1 'polypeptide(L)'
;MDVQPLNLGIIAAYYSIHYTTIELFSISLTSKTKIRGFLEIISNAAEFANIPLRQKEDVVLSQLNEKIPNKIPNAKFSDPHVKTNLLIQAHLSRIHLPAELQSDSDEIILKAVRLIQAAVDVISTNGWLLPALAAMEFSQMITQAMWNKESYLKQLPHFSNELIKRCAEKGIETIFDIMDMEDEDRNQLLNLNQTEMSDVAKFCNRYPNIELNFQVENSDSIISGQPVKILCNLEREDEAVGPVLAPYFPKKKEESWWLLVGQPKQNLLTSIKRISLQQKTSTKLDFIAPEPGSKQYTLFFMTDSYLGCDQEYNFSIDIKAEPTAA
;
A
#
# COMPACT_ATOMS: atom_id res chain seq x y z
N MET A 1 -38.38 15.06 3.56
CA MET A 1 -37.10 15.63 3.13
C MET A 1 -36.28 14.45 2.67
N ASP A 2 -36.12 14.29 1.36
CA ASP A 2 -35.48 13.11 0.80
C ASP A 2 -33.96 13.26 0.94
N VAL A 3 -33.30 12.23 1.48
CA VAL A 3 -31.86 12.19 1.66
C VAL A 3 -31.26 11.12 0.76
N GLN A 4 -30.12 11.40 0.14
CA GLN A 4 -29.37 10.45 -0.68
C GLN A 4 -27.91 10.39 -0.22
N PRO A 5 -27.29 9.20 -0.23
CA PRO A 5 -25.90 9.07 0.17
C PRO A 5 -24.98 9.68 -0.88
N LEU A 6 -24.01 10.50 -0.42
CA LEU A 6 -22.90 10.97 -1.24
C LEU A 6 -21.71 10.03 -1.11
N ASN A 7 -20.77 10.10 -2.06
CA ASN A 7 -19.62 9.20 -2.13
C ASN A 7 -18.81 9.12 -0.82
N LEU A 8 -18.55 10.25 -0.16
CA LEU A 8 -17.88 10.27 1.15
C LEU A 8 -18.65 9.49 2.23
N GLY A 9 -19.97 9.60 2.25
CA GLY A 9 -20.82 8.84 3.17
C GLY A 9 -20.83 7.34 2.87
N ILE A 10 -20.76 6.97 1.58
CA ILE A 10 -20.64 5.57 1.15
C ILE A 10 -19.30 4.98 1.63
N ILE A 11 -18.18 5.71 1.46
CA ILE A 11 -16.85 5.29 1.94
C ILE A 11 -16.86 5.13 3.47
N ALA A 12 -17.40 6.11 4.20
CA ALA A 12 -17.50 6.05 5.66
C ALA A 12 -18.26 4.80 6.13
N ALA A 13 -19.40 4.52 5.52
CA ALA A 13 -20.22 3.36 5.84
C ALA A 13 -19.52 2.03 5.48
N TYR A 14 -18.91 1.95 4.30
CA TYR A 14 -18.25 0.74 3.81
C TYR A 14 -17.10 0.29 4.73
N TYR A 15 -16.26 1.21 5.19
CA TYR A 15 -15.13 0.90 6.06
C TYR A 15 -15.45 1.00 7.56
N SER A 16 -16.68 1.36 7.92
CA SER A 16 -17.09 1.62 9.31
C SER A 16 -16.17 2.65 9.99
N ILE A 17 -16.02 3.80 9.34
CA ILE A 17 -15.18 4.94 9.76
C ILE A 17 -16.09 6.10 10.17
N HIS A 18 -15.69 6.86 11.20
CA HIS A 18 -16.40 8.05 11.62
C HIS A 18 -16.45 9.09 10.49
N TYR A 19 -17.62 9.69 10.26
CA TYR A 19 -17.80 10.66 9.18
C TYR A 19 -16.83 11.86 9.29
N THR A 20 -16.49 12.28 10.51
CA THR A 20 -15.51 13.35 10.77
C THR A 20 -14.10 13.00 10.30
N THR A 21 -13.72 11.72 10.34
CA THR A 21 -12.45 11.25 9.77
C THR A 21 -12.46 11.34 8.25
N ILE A 22 -13.55 10.95 7.60
CA ILE A 22 -13.68 11.07 6.14
C ILE A 22 -13.74 12.55 5.71
N GLU A 23 -14.39 13.41 6.49
CA GLU A 23 -14.39 14.86 6.28
C GLU A 23 -12.96 15.42 6.39
N LEU A 24 -12.21 15.04 7.44
CA LEU A 24 -10.79 15.37 7.59
C LEU A 24 -9.98 14.94 6.36
N PHE A 25 -10.20 13.73 5.86
CA PHE A 25 -9.52 13.21 4.67
C PHE A 25 -9.87 14.04 3.43
N SER A 26 -11.14 14.37 3.23
CA SER A 26 -11.59 15.16 2.08
C SER A 26 -10.99 16.57 2.06
N ILE A 27 -10.72 17.17 3.23
CA ILE A 27 -10.15 18.52 3.34
C ILE A 27 -8.61 18.50 3.31
N SER A 28 -7.99 17.45 3.85
CA SER A 28 -6.53 17.41 4.07
C SER A 28 -5.75 16.69 2.97
N LEU A 29 -6.38 15.73 2.28
CA LEU A 29 -5.74 15.03 1.17
C LEU A 29 -5.70 15.95 -0.05
N THR A 30 -4.55 15.98 -0.72
CA THR A 30 -4.31 16.82 -1.91
C THR A 30 -3.62 16.00 -2.99
N SER A 31 -3.58 16.55 -4.22
CA SER A 31 -2.83 15.96 -5.34
C SER A 31 -1.33 15.81 -5.10
N LYS A 32 -0.79 16.40 -4.02
CA LYS A 32 0.64 16.38 -3.65
C LYS A 32 0.91 15.62 -2.36
N THR A 33 -0.09 15.02 -1.73
CA THR A 33 0.09 14.27 -0.48
C THR A 33 1.03 13.08 -0.71
N LYS A 34 1.98 12.90 0.20
CA LYS A 34 2.99 11.81 0.20
C LYS A 34 2.94 11.06 1.53
N ILE A 35 3.77 10.03 1.69
CA ILE A 35 3.87 9.18 2.90
C ILE A 35 3.86 9.98 4.22
N ARG A 36 4.68 11.05 4.34
CA ARG A 36 4.68 11.89 5.54
C ARG A 36 3.32 12.54 5.82
N GLY A 37 2.66 13.05 4.76
CA GLY A 37 1.33 13.63 4.89
C GLY A 37 0.29 12.57 5.26
N PHE A 38 0.38 11.35 4.73
CA PHE A 38 -0.49 10.25 5.14
C PHE A 38 -0.32 9.91 6.60
N LEU A 39 0.92 9.81 7.09
CA LEU A 39 1.19 9.56 8.50
C LEU A 39 0.53 10.64 9.39
N GLU A 40 0.66 11.91 9.04
CA GLU A 40 0.04 13.03 9.77
C GLU A 40 -1.49 12.98 9.70
N ILE A 41 -2.07 12.79 8.51
CA ILE A 41 -3.53 12.79 8.29
C ILE A 41 -4.21 11.58 8.96
N ILE A 42 -3.67 10.37 8.77
CA ILE A 42 -4.21 9.13 9.35
C ILE A 42 -4.14 9.18 10.87
N SER A 43 -3.05 9.69 11.46
CA SER A 43 -2.92 9.77 12.92
C SER A 43 -3.93 10.72 13.57
N ASN A 44 -4.43 11.71 12.83
CA ASN A 44 -5.46 12.66 13.27
C ASN A 44 -6.90 12.14 13.10
N ALA A 45 -7.07 10.87 12.69
CA ALA A 45 -8.39 10.26 12.58
C ALA A 45 -9.12 10.17 13.93
N ALA A 46 -10.43 10.36 13.93
CA ALA A 46 -11.26 10.33 15.15
C ALA A 46 -11.23 8.95 15.85
N GLU A 47 -10.94 7.88 15.13
CA GLU A 47 -10.74 6.51 15.64
C GLU A 47 -9.62 6.40 16.68
N PHE A 48 -8.71 7.37 16.68
CA PHE A 48 -7.56 7.45 17.58
C PHE A 48 -7.72 8.47 18.71
N ALA A 49 -8.82 9.23 18.75
CA ALA A 49 -9.06 10.22 19.80
C ALA A 49 -9.15 9.60 21.22
N ASN A 50 -9.48 8.31 21.31
CA ASN A 50 -9.64 7.58 22.58
C ASN A 50 -8.44 6.70 22.95
N ILE A 51 -7.30 6.81 22.24
CA ILE A 51 -6.07 6.10 22.65
C ILE A 51 -5.69 6.55 24.06
N PRO A 52 -5.48 5.62 25.02
CA PRO A 52 -5.26 5.98 26.40
C PRO A 52 -3.97 6.78 26.56
N LEU A 53 -3.99 7.78 27.44
CA LEU A 53 -2.81 8.53 27.86
C LEU A 53 -2.56 8.19 29.33
N ARG A 54 -1.50 7.43 29.60
CA ARG A 54 -1.16 6.99 30.97
C ARG A 54 -0.23 8.00 31.63
N GLN A 55 -0.22 8.00 32.96
CA GLN A 55 0.66 8.89 33.74
C GLN A 55 2.13 8.60 33.40
N LYS A 56 2.92 9.66 33.21
CA LYS A 56 4.37 9.60 32.91
C LYS A 56 4.75 8.98 31.54
N GLU A 57 3.78 8.77 30.64
CA GLU A 57 4.08 8.37 29.26
C GLU A 57 4.74 9.49 28.46
N ASP A 58 4.54 10.76 28.83
CA ASP A 58 5.08 11.94 28.18
C ASP A 58 6.61 11.90 28.02
N VAL A 59 7.32 11.42 29.04
CA VAL A 59 8.78 11.26 29.01
C VAL A 59 9.19 10.20 27.98
N VAL A 60 8.48 9.07 27.94
CA VAL A 60 8.78 7.96 27.02
C VAL A 60 8.46 8.38 25.58
N LEU A 61 7.33 9.05 25.35
CA LEU A 61 6.94 9.56 24.04
C LEU A 61 7.89 10.66 23.56
N SER A 62 8.39 11.51 24.46
CA SER A 62 9.41 12.49 24.14
C SER A 62 10.72 11.84 23.70
N GLN A 63 11.20 10.83 24.42
CA GLN A 63 12.38 10.06 24.03
C GLN A 63 12.18 9.30 22.71
N LEU A 64 10.98 8.80 22.46
CA LEU A 64 10.62 8.15 21.20
C LEU A 64 10.67 9.14 20.03
N ASN A 65 10.16 10.37 20.21
CA ASN A 65 10.20 11.42 19.21
C ASN A 65 11.62 11.76 18.72
N GLU A 66 12.64 11.58 19.58
CA GLU A 66 14.04 11.78 19.20
C GLU A 66 14.63 10.66 18.34
N LYS A 67 14.06 9.45 18.40
CA LYS A 67 14.55 8.25 17.71
C LYS A 67 13.87 7.99 16.36
N ILE A 68 12.67 8.53 16.15
CA ILE A 68 11.89 8.30 14.93
C ILE A 68 12.40 9.15 13.74
N PRO A 69 12.19 8.70 12.49
CA PRO A 69 12.66 9.43 11.31
C PRO A 69 12.00 10.80 11.11
N ASN A 70 10.69 10.93 11.37
CA ASN A 70 9.95 12.17 11.17
C ASN A 70 9.55 12.80 12.51
N LYS A 71 10.50 13.51 13.13
CA LYS A 71 10.25 14.22 14.38
C LYS A 71 9.05 15.15 14.26
N ILE A 72 8.21 15.15 15.29
CA ILE A 72 7.05 16.04 15.38
C ILE A 72 7.47 17.31 16.13
N PRO A 73 7.52 18.48 15.46
CA PRO A 73 7.89 19.72 16.11
C PRO A 73 6.78 20.18 17.06
N ASN A 74 7.14 20.74 18.22
CA ASN A 74 6.20 21.24 19.23
C ASN A 74 5.13 20.20 19.64
N ALA A 75 5.54 18.93 19.67
CA ALA A 75 4.67 17.81 20.01
C ALA A 75 4.07 17.99 21.41
N LYS A 76 2.74 17.93 21.51
CA LYS A 76 2.03 17.83 22.78
C LYS A 76 1.88 16.36 23.12
N PHE A 77 2.74 15.82 23.99
CA PHE A 77 2.69 14.39 24.36
C PHE A 77 1.45 13.98 25.17
N SER A 78 0.60 14.94 25.54
CA SER A 78 -0.74 14.73 26.09
C SER A 78 -1.84 14.67 25.01
N ASP A 79 -1.48 14.63 23.73
CA ASP A 79 -2.41 14.50 22.60
C ASP A 79 -2.39 13.04 22.07
N PRO A 80 -3.55 12.35 22.04
CA PRO A 80 -3.62 10.98 21.55
C PRO A 80 -3.23 10.84 20.07
N HIS A 81 -3.42 11.88 19.23
CA HIS A 81 -3.02 11.87 17.83
C HIS A 81 -1.50 11.96 17.66
N VAL A 82 -0.83 12.74 18.52
CA VAL A 82 0.64 12.79 18.58
C VAL A 82 1.18 11.42 19.00
N LYS A 83 0.62 10.82 20.07
CA LYS A 83 0.97 9.46 20.50
C LYS A 83 0.80 8.45 19.36
N THR A 84 -0.32 8.51 18.66
CA THR A 84 -0.62 7.63 17.52
C THR A 84 0.43 7.75 16.42
N ASN A 85 0.78 8.98 16.03
CA ASN A 85 1.81 9.22 15.01
C ASN A 85 3.16 8.63 15.42
N LEU A 86 3.59 8.87 16.67
CA LEU A 86 4.83 8.30 17.22
C LEU A 86 4.83 6.77 17.20
N LEU A 87 3.72 6.13 17.57
CA LEU A 87 3.59 4.67 17.60
C LEU A 87 3.58 4.05 16.21
N ILE A 88 2.92 4.67 15.22
CA ILE A 88 3.01 4.24 13.82
C ILE A 88 4.46 4.31 13.33
N GLN A 89 5.18 5.41 13.61
CA GLN A 89 6.59 5.52 13.22
C GLN A 89 7.48 4.51 13.95
N ALA A 90 7.19 4.22 15.22
CA ALA A 90 7.90 3.21 15.99
C ALA A 90 7.72 1.81 15.38
N HIS A 91 6.49 1.48 14.99
CA HIS A 91 6.15 0.24 14.29
C HIS A 91 6.91 0.11 12.96
N LEU A 92 6.87 1.14 12.10
CA LEU A 92 7.59 1.15 10.82
C LEU A 92 9.12 1.03 11.00
N SER A 93 9.64 1.55 12.11
CA SER A 93 11.07 1.44 12.46
C SER A 93 11.41 0.18 13.26
N ARG A 94 10.44 -0.69 13.57
CA ARG A 94 10.57 -1.88 14.45
C ARG A 94 11.23 -1.56 15.80
N ILE A 95 10.93 -0.38 16.35
CA ILE A 95 11.44 0.03 17.67
C ILE A 95 10.73 -0.79 18.75
N HIS A 96 11.49 -1.42 19.63
CA HIS A 96 10.93 -2.16 20.76
C HIS A 96 10.26 -1.19 21.76
N LEU A 97 8.97 -1.42 22.01
CA LEU A 97 8.16 -0.62 22.93
C LEU A 97 7.86 -1.38 24.22
N PRO A 98 7.66 -0.68 25.35
CA PRO A 98 7.08 -1.27 26.56
C PRO A 98 5.73 -1.93 26.25
N ALA A 99 5.38 -3.00 26.97
CA ALA A 99 4.19 -3.82 26.69
C ALA A 99 2.88 -3.00 26.58
N GLU A 100 2.70 -1.97 27.41
CA GLU A 100 1.53 -1.10 27.37
C GLU A 100 1.45 -0.29 26.06
N LEU A 101 2.58 0.29 25.60
CA LEU A 101 2.65 1.03 24.34
C LEU A 101 2.60 0.10 23.13
N GLN A 102 3.12 -1.13 23.24
CA GLN A 102 2.99 -2.15 22.20
C GLN A 102 1.51 -2.53 22.01
N SER A 103 0.76 -2.72 23.11
CA SER A 103 -0.68 -3.00 23.03
C SER A 103 -1.44 -1.86 22.34
N ASP A 104 -1.10 -0.61 22.64
CA ASP A 104 -1.71 0.55 21.96
C ASP A 104 -1.32 0.59 20.48
N SER A 105 -0.04 0.34 20.17
CA SER A 105 0.47 0.27 18.80
C SER A 105 -0.29 -0.80 17.99
N ASP A 106 -0.51 -1.98 18.54
CA ASP A 106 -1.22 -3.05 17.86
C ASP A 106 -2.67 -2.65 17.54
N GLU A 107 -3.36 -2.00 18.47
CA GLU A 107 -4.71 -1.46 18.23
C GLU A 107 -4.71 -0.41 17.12
N ILE A 108 -3.71 0.49 17.13
CA ILE A 108 -3.55 1.54 16.12
C ILE A 108 -3.32 0.94 14.74
N ILE A 109 -2.38 0.00 14.61
CA ILE A 109 -2.00 -0.61 13.34
C ILE A 109 -3.18 -1.36 12.71
N LEU A 110 -4.00 -2.05 13.50
CA LEU A 110 -5.20 -2.72 13.00
C LEU A 110 -6.24 -1.76 12.43
N LYS A 111 -6.43 -0.60 13.08
CA LYS A 111 -7.35 0.44 12.60
C LYS A 111 -6.76 1.22 11.41
N ALA A 112 -5.43 1.39 11.35
CA ALA A 112 -4.76 2.15 10.30
C ALA A 112 -5.01 1.56 8.90
N VAL A 113 -5.03 0.23 8.75
CA VAL A 113 -5.23 -0.43 7.45
C VAL A 113 -6.54 0.01 6.78
N ARG A 114 -7.67 0.00 7.50
CA ARG A 114 -8.96 0.43 6.94
C ARG A 114 -9.00 1.94 6.66
N LEU A 115 -8.31 2.75 7.47
CA LEU A 115 -8.21 4.20 7.24
C LEU A 115 -7.42 4.50 5.97
N ILE A 116 -6.33 3.76 5.72
CA ILE A 116 -5.52 3.90 4.50
C ILE A 116 -6.33 3.48 3.27
N GLN A 117 -7.07 2.38 3.35
CA GLN A 117 -7.96 1.95 2.27
C GLN A 117 -9.06 2.99 1.97
N ALA A 118 -9.66 3.59 3.00
CA ALA A 118 -10.60 4.69 2.80
C ALA A 118 -9.94 5.94 2.21
N ALA A 119 -8.70 6.26 2.60
CA ALA A 119 -7.94 7.36 2.01
C ALA A 119 -7.68 7.13 0.50
N VAL A 120 -7.37 5.89 0.08
CA VAL A 120 -7.27 5.52 -1.34
C VAL A 120 -8.58 5.80 -2.08
N ASP A 121 -9.73 5.45 -1.49
CA ASP A 121 -11.03 5.65 -2.13
C ASP A 121 -11.42 7.15 -2.21
N VAL A 122 -11.07 7.95 -1.18
CA VAL A 122 -11.24 9.42 -1.23
C VAL A 122 -10.33 10.04 -2.29
N ILE A 123 -9.07 9.62 -2.37
CA ILE A 123 -8.12 10.12 -3.37
C ILE A 123 -8.55 9.77 -4.78
N SER A 124 -9.00 8.53 -4.99
CA SER A 124 -9.38 8.06 -6.32
C SER A 124 -10.61 8.78 -6.85
N THR A 125 -11.54 9.15 -5.97
CA THR A 125 -12.68 10.03 -6.31
C THR A 125 -12.23 11.39 -6.85
N ASN A 126 -11.09 11.90 -6.38
CA ASN A 126 -10.50 13.15 -6.85
C ASN A 126 -9.57 12.97 -8.07
N GLY A 127 -9.34 11.73 -8.51
CA GLY A 127 -8.53 11.42 -9.69
C GLY A 127 -7.02 11.66 -9.52
N TRP A 128 -6.47 11.63 -8.30
CA TRP A 128 -5.02 11.84 -8.11
C TRP A 128 -4.25 10.51 -8.07
N LEU A 129 -3.38 10.29 -9.03
CA LEU A 129 -2.64 9.02 -9.16
C LEU A 129 -1.52 8.86 -8.12
N LEU A 130 -0.61 9.82 -8.03
CA LEU A 130 0.58 9.72 -7.19
C LEU A 130 0.25 9.59 -5.70
N PRO A 131 -0.73 10.34 -5.13
CA PRO A 131 -1.16 10.10 -3.76
C PRO A 131 -1.82 8.74 -3.57
N ALA A 132 -2.54 8.21 -4.56
CA ALA A 132 -3.17 6.89 -4.45
C ALA A 132 -2.10 5.79 -4.38
N LEU A 133 -1.10 5.82 -5.26
CA LEU A 133 0.03 4.89 -5.25
C LEU A 133 0.80 4.97 -3.92
N ALA A 134 1.08 6.19 -3.42
CA ALA A 134 1.74 6.38 -2.14
C ALA A 134 0.90 5.87 -0.95
N ALA A 135 -0.44 5.96 -1.00
CA ALA A 135 -1.30 5.40 0.03
C ALA A 135 -1.28 3.86 0.02
N MET A 136 -1.23 3.24 -1.16
CA MET A 136 -1.10 1.78 -1.31
C MET A 136 0.25 1.29 -0.78
N GLU A 137 1.35 1.97 -1.14
CA GLU A 137 2.69 1.74 -0.59
C GLU A 137 2.69 1.91 0.94
N PHE A 138 2.00 2.91 1.47
CA PHE A 138 1.86 3.09 2.92
C PHE A 138 1.13 1.91 3.59
N SER A 139 0.15 1.29 2.93
CA SER A 139 -0.49 0.05 3.42
C SER A 139 0.51 -1.11 3.50
N GLN A 140 1.37 -1.27 2.49
CA GLN A 140 2.42 -2.29 2.48
C GLN A 140 3.42 -2.05 3.62
N MET A 141 3.87 -0.81 3.80
CA MET A 141 4.76 -0.38 4.88
C MET A 141 4.21 -0.74 6.26
N ILE A 142 2.93 -0.44 6.51
CA ILE A 142 2.25 -0.76 7.76
C ILE A 142 2.17 -2.28 7.97
N THR A 143 1.91 -3.04 6.91
CA THR A 143 1.80 -4.49 6.99
C THR A 143 3.15 -5.14 7.31
N GLN A 144 4.23 -4.74 6.63
CA GLN A 144 5.56 -5.34 6.78
C GLN A 144 6.45 -4.66 7.83
N ALA A 145 5.93 -3.64 8.51
CA ALA A 145 6.62 -2.85 9.53
C ALA A 145 7.99 -2.36 9.03
N MET A 146 8.00 -1.63 7.90
CA MET A 146 9.21 -1.08 7.30
C MET A 146 8.94 0.22 6.54
N TRP A 147 9.98 1.03 6.37
CA TRP A 147 9.93 2.23 5.54
C TRP A 147 10.18 1.89 4.08
N ASN A 148 9.59 2.68 3.17
CA ASN A 148 9.71 2.45 1.74
C ASN A 148 11.11 2.63 1.14
N LYS A 149 12.04 3.27 1.87
CA LYS A 149 13.44 3.43 1.44
C LYS A 149 14.36 2.31 1.93
N GLU A 150 13.82 1.36 2.69
CA GLU A 150 14.57 0.21 3.19
C GLU A 150 14.56 -0.93 2.16
N SER A 151 15.54 -1.84 2.25
CA SER A 151 15.61 -3.00 1.36
C SER A 151 14.39 -3.90 1.53
N TYR A 152 13.83 -4.38 0.41
CA TYR A 152 12.74 -5.35 0.39
C TYR A 152 13.07 -6.65 1.12
N LEU A 153 14.36 -7.00 1.22
CA LEU A 153 14.86 -8.15 1.98
C LEU A 153 14.55 -8.06 3.47
N LYS A 154 14.28 -6.88 4.02
CA LYS A 154 13.88 -6.69 5.43
C LYS A 154 12.55 -7.37 5.78
N GLN A 155 11.75 -7.76 4.78
CA GLN A 155 10.53 -8.55 4.97
C GLN A 155 10.83 -9.99 5.37
N LEU A 156 11.99 -10.53 4.98
CA LEU A 156 12.36 -11.91 5.26
C LEU A 156 12.64 -12.11 6.76
N PRO A 157 12.22 -13.26 7.33
CA PRO A 157 12.56 -13.60 8.71
C PRO A 157 14.08 -13.78 8.85
N HIS A 158 14.62 -13.42 10.02
CA HIS A 158 16.04 -13.57 10.35
C HIS A 158 17.01 -12.68 9.53
N PHE A 159 16.49 -11.72 8.76
CA PHE A 159 17.32 -10.75 8.03
C PHE A 159 17.73 -9.55 8.90
N SER A 160 18.99 -9.55 9.33
CA SER A 160 19.64 -8.41 9.98
C SER A 160 20.10 -7.36 8.97
N ASN A 161 20.35 -6.13 9.42
CA ASN A 161 20.92 -5.08 8.57
C ASN A 161 22.30 -5.46 8.00
N GLU A 162 23.08 -6.27 8.73
CA GLU A 162 24.37 -6.79 8.27
C GLU A 162 24.19 -7.79 7.12
N LEU A 163 23.22 -8.71 7.25
CA LEU A 163 22.88 -9.66 6.20
C LEU A 163 22.41 -8.95 4.94
N ILE A 164 21.51 -7.97 5.08
CA ILE A 164 21.01 -7.17 3.96
C ILE A 164 22.16 -6.47 3.23
N LYS A 165 23.10 -5.88 3.98
CA LYS A 165 24.28 -5.23 3.39
C LYS A 165 25.13 -6.22 2.61
N ARG A 166 25.37 -7.42 3.16
CA ARG A 166 26.10 -8.50 2.48
C ARG A 166 25.40 -8.98 1.20
N CYS A 167 24.07 -9.05 1.19
CA CYS A 167 23.29 -9.35 -0.01
C CYS A 167 23.47 -8.26 -1.07
N ALA A 168 23.35 -6.99 -0.68
CA ALA A 168 23.53 -5.86 -1.59
C ALA A 168 24.94 -5.82 -2.22
N GLU A 169 25.98 -6.15 -1.45
CA GLU A 169 27.36 -6.25 -1.97
C GLU A 169 27.53 -7.34 -3.05
N LYS A 170 26.64 -8.33 -3.09
CA LYS A 170 26.57 -9.35 -4.15
C LYS A 170 25.56 -9.03 -5.26
N GLY A 171 24.93 -7.84 -5.24
CA GLY A 171 23.92 -7.44 -6.21
C GLY A 171 22.54 -8.08 -5.99
N ILE A 172 22.28 -8.59 -4.78
CA ILE A 172 21.00 -9.17 -4.39
C ILE A 172 20.18 -8.11 -3.64
N GLU A 173 19.14 -7.58 -4.28
CA GLU A 173 18.36 -6.43 -3.78
C GLU A 173 16.89 -6.79 -3.52
N THR A 174 16.35 -7.78 -4.23
CA THR A 174 14.94 -8.20 -4.18
C THR A 174 14.75 -9.61 -3.62
N ILE A 175 13.52 -9.93 -3.24
CA ILE A 175 13.17 -11.28 -2.79
C ILE A 175 13.22 -12.28 -3.96
N PHE A 176 12.89 -11.83 -5.18
CA PHE A 176 13.03 -12.65 -6.38
C PHE A 176 14.49 -13.02 -6.64
N ASP A 177 15.43 -12.09 -6.43
CA ASP A 177 16.87 -12.38 -6.56
C ASP A 177 17.30 -13.54 -5.63
N ILE A 178 16.78 -13.59 -4.39
CA ILE A 178 17.04 -14.69 -3.44
C ILE A 178 16.39 -16.01 -3.89
N MET A 179 15.23 -15.94 -4.53
CA MET A 179 14.52 -17.12 -5.05
C MET A 179 15.24 -17.73 -6.24
N ASP A 180 15.85 -16.89 -7.08
CA ASP A 180 16.59 -17.29 -8.28
C ASP A 180 18.03 -17.76 -7.99
N MET A 181 18.51 -17.62 -6.75
CA MET A 181 19.82 -18.12 -6.35
C MET A 181 19.88 -19.65 -6.30
N GLU A 182 21.00 -20.20 -6.77
CA GLU A 182 21.36 -21.59 -6.55
C GLU A 182 21.49 -21.91 -5.05
N ASP A 183 21.09 -23.13 -4.66
CA ASP A 183 21.00 -23.54 -3.24
C ASP A 183 22.33 -23.40 -2.49
N GLU A 184 23.45 -23.78 -3.12
CA GLU A 184 24.78 -23.70 -2.52
C GLU A 184 25.18 -22.25 -2.25
N ASP A 185 25.02 -21.37 -3.24
CA ASP A 185 25.35 -19.95 -3.14
C ASP A 185 24.46 -19.23 -2.13
N ARG A 186 23.18 -19.57 -2.11
CA ARG A 186 22.20 -19.04 -1.15
C ARG A 186 22.56 -19.44 0.27
N ASN A 187 22.86 -20.71 0.53
CA ASN A 187 23.23 -21.18 1.87
C ASN A 187 24.52 -20.53 2.36
N GLN A 188 25.53 -20.39 1.48
CA GLN A 188 26.77 -19.69 1.82
C GLN A 188 26.56 -18.20 2.06
N LEU A 189 25.73 -17.54 1.24
CA LEU A 189 25.43 -16.12 1.38
C LEU A 189 24.61 -15.83 2.63
N LEU A 190 23.60 -16.64 2.96
CA LEU A 190 22.73 -16.37 4.09
C LEU A 190 23.38 -16.80 5.41
N ASN A 191 24.10 -17.92 5.41
CA ASN A 191 24.76 -18.49 6.59
C ASN A 191 23.79 -18.61 7.79
N LEU A 192 22.56 -19.02 7.50
CA LEU A 192 21.51 -19.27 8.48
C LEU A 192 21.45 -20.75 8.82
N ASN A 193 20.92 -21.10 10.00
CA ASN A 193 20.71 -22.50 10.36
C ASN A 193 19.51 -23.11 9.60
N GLN A 194 19.35 -24.44 9.68
CA GLN A 194 18.31 -25.14 8.91
C GLN A 194 16.88 -24.69 9.24
N THR A 195 16.59 -24.33 10.49
CA THR A 195 15.27 -23.83 10.92
C THR A 195 15.01 -22.44 10.35
N GLU A 196 16.00 -21.55 10.43
CA GLU A 196 15.94 -20.20 9.88
C GLU A 196 15.79 -20.23 8.35
N MET A 197 16.55 -21.08 7.67
CA MET A 197 16.42 -21.31 6.22
C MET A 197 15.04 -21.85 5.85
N SER A 198 14.45 -22.73 6.67
CA SER A 198 13.09 -23.21 6.46
C SER A 198 12.07 -22.07 6.58
N ASP A 199 12.24 -21.14 7.53
CA ASP A 199 11.34 -19.99 7.67
C ASP A 199 11.47 -19.01 6.50
N VAL A 200 12.70 -18.78 6.00
CA VAL A 200 12.94 -17.99 4.78
C VAL A 200 12.27 -18.65 3.58
N ALA A 201 12.44 -19.96 3.39
CA ALA A 201 11.81 -20.69 2.29
C ALA A 201 10.27 -20.63 2.35
N LYS A 202 9.68 -20.77 3.55
CA LYS A 202 8.22 -20.58 3.74
C LYS A 202 7.77 -19.18 3.34
N PHE A 203 8.58 -18.16 3.63
CA PHE A 203 8.28 -16.79 3.21
C PHE A 203 8.32 -16.66 1.69
N CYS A 204 9.41 -17.09 1.05
CA CYS A 204 9.56 -17.05 -0.41
C CYS A 204 8.42 -17.80 -1.13
N ASN A 205 8.02 -18.98 -0.65
CA ASN A 205 6.92 -19.75 -1.25
C ASN A 205 5.54 -19.09 -1.09
N ARG A 206 5.39 -18.12 -0.19
CA ARG A 206 4.16 -17.33 0.02
C ARG A 206 4.26 -15.91 -0.54
N TYR A 207 5.44 -15.52 -1.00
CA TYR A 207 5.67 -14.20 -1.54
C TYR A 207 5.05 -14.14 -2.95
N PRO A 208 4.20 -13.15 -3.26
CA PRO A 208 3.40 -13.22 -4.48
C PRO A 208 4.22 -13.21 -5.77
N ASN A 209 4.07 -14.27 -6.57
CA ASN A 209 4.45 -14.30 -7.97
C ASN A 209 3.20 -14.42 -8.85
N ILE A 210 2.82 -13.31 -9.48
CA ILE A 210 1.57 -13.18 -10.24
C ILE A 210 1.88 -12.65 -11.62
N GLU A 211 1.49 -13.40 -12.64
CA GLU A 211 1.52 -12.96 -14.02
C GLU A 211 0.28 -12.11 -14.33
N LEU A 212 0.49 -10.90 -14.87
CA LEU A 212 -0.56 -10.03 -15.36
C LEU A 212 -0.51 -9.95 -16.88
N ASN A 213 -1.59 -10.41 -17.51
CA ASN A 213 -1.84 -10.24 -18.93
C ASN A 213 -3.03 -9.30 -19.15
N PHE A 214 -2.87 -8.25 -19.96
CA PHE A 214 -3.97 -7.32 -20.25
C PHE A 214 -4.15 -7.05 -21.74
N GLN A 215 -5.39 -6.70 -22.10
CA GLN A 215 -5.76 -6.30 -23.45
C GLN A 215 -6.76 -5.15 -23.41
N VAL A 216 -6.58 -4.18 -24.30
CA VAL A 216 -7.55 -3.09 -24.53
C VAL A 216 -8.57 -3.59 -25.56
N GLU A 217 -9.85 -3.67 -25.18
CA GLU A 217 -10.91 -4.07 -26.12
C GLU A 217 -11.05 -3.01 -27.21
N ASN A 218 -11.10 -3.44 -28.48
CA ASN A 218 -11.30 -2.58 -29.65
C ASN A 218 -10.27 -1.44 -29.79
N SER A 219 -8.99 -1.70 -29.46
CA SER A 219 -7.88 -0.71 -29.47
C SER A 219 -7.84 0.19 -30.70
N ASP A 220 -8.16 -0.36 -31.88
CA ASP A 220 -8.03 0.33 -33.16
C ASP A 220 -9.22 1.24 -33.48
N SER A 221 -10.27 1.23 -32.65
CA SER A 221 -11.55 1.89 -32.90
C SER A 221 -12.10 2.60 -31.66
N ILE A 222 -11.23 3.13 -30.81
CA ILE A 222 -11.64 3.90 -29.64
C ILE A 222 -12.04 5.31 -30.08
N ILE A 223 -13.25 5.71 -29.75
CA ILE A 223 -13.82 7.03 -30.08
C ILE A 223 -13.92 7.85 -28.79
N SER A 224 -13.58 9.13 -28.87
CA SER A 224 -13.76 10.10 -27.77
C SER A 224 -15.18 10.03 -27.20
N GLY A 225 -15.30 10.02 -25.86
CA GLY A 225 -16.58 9.91 -25.16
C GLY A 225 -17.15 8.49 -25.01
N GLN A 226 -16.58 7.48 -25.68
CA GLN A 226 -16.97 6.08 -25.51
C GLN A 226 -16.20 5.38 -24.37
N PRO A 227 -16.78 4.33 -23.76
CA PRO A 227 -16.08 3.57 -22.74
C PRO A 227 -14.93 2.75 -23.33
N VAL A 228 -13.72 2.98 -22.84
CA VAL A 228 -12.56 2.11 -23.02
C VAL A 228 -12.64 1.00 -22.00
N LYS A 229 -12.47 -0.25 -22.44
CA LYS A 229 -12.45 -1.42 -21.56
C LYS A 229 -11.10 -2.12 -21.63
N ILE A 230 -10.52 -2.38 -20.48
CA ILE A 230 -9.26 -3.10 -20.32
C ILE A 230 -9.57 -4.39 -19.58
N LEU A 231 -9.35 -5.52 -20.24
CA LEU A 231 -9.44 -6.84 -19.63
C LEU A 231 -8.08 -7.20 -19.04
N CYS A 232 -8.05 -7.51 -17.76
CA CYS A 232 -6.87 -8.00 -17.05
C CYS A 232 -7.12 -9.44 -16.60
N ASN A 233 -6.21 -10.33 -16.99
CA ASN A 233 -6.15 -11.71 -16.53
C ASN A 233 -4.94 -11.83 -15.61
N LEU A 234 -5.18 -12.32 -14.40
CA LEU A 234 -4.18 -12.50 -13.37
C LEU A 234 -4.09 -13.98 -13.03
N GLU A 235 -2.87 -14.50 -13.03
CA GLU A 235 -2.58 -15.89 -12.71
C GLU A 235 -1.41 -15.93 -11.72
N ARG A 236 -1.65 -16.56 -10.57
CA ARG A 236 -0.61 -16.84 -9.58
C ARG A 236 0.15 -18.08 -10.01
N GLU A 237 1.47 -17.98 -10.04
CA GLU A 237 2.36 -19.12 -10.32
C GLU A 237 2.62 -19.96 -9.06
N ASP A 238 2.51 -19.36 -7.88
CA ASP A 238 2.71 -20.06 -6.60
C ASP A 238 1.60 -21.07 -6.30
N GLU A 239 1.98 -22.23 -5.73
CA GLU A 239 1.03 -23.27 -5.27
C GLU A 239 0.46 -22.99 -3.87
N ALA A 240 1.16 -22.20 -3.05
CA ALA A 240 0.84 -22.02 -1.63
C ALA A 240 0.05 -20.72 -1.37
N VAL A 241 -1.27 -20.80 -1.42
CA VAL A 241 -2.15 -19.66 -1.06
C VAL A 241 -2.52 -19.69 0.43
N GLY A 242 -2.54 -18.53 1.07
CA GLY A 242 -3.12 -18.33 2.39
C GLY A 242 -2.82 -16.93 2.95
N PRO A 243 -2.90 -16.71 4.27
CA PRO A 243 -2.75 -15.37 4.81
C PRO A 243 -1.34 -14.81 4.59
N VAL A 244 -1.26 -13.48 4.55
CA VAL A 244 -0.02 -12.71 4.46
C VAL A 244 0.93 -13.10 5.58
N LEU A 245 2.18 -13.35 5.24
CA LEU A 245 3.25 -13.52 6.22
C LEU A 245 3.80 -12.14 6.60
N ALA A 246 3.29 -11.63 7.71
CA ALA A 246 3.67 -10.34 8.28
C ALA A 246 3.86 -10.49 9.81
N PRO A 247 5.04 -10.93 10.29
CA PRO A 247 5.24 -11.30 11.69
C PRO A 247 5.08 -10.14 12.68
N TYR A 248 5.23 -8.91 12.20
CA TYR A 248 5.05 -7.69 12.99
C TYR A 248 3.62 -7.14 12.93
N PHE A 249 2.74 -7.72 12.10
CA PHE A 249 1.36 -7.26 11.99
C PHE A 249 0.49 -7.99 13.03
N PRO A 250 -0.36 -7.29 13.83
CA PRO A 250 -0.97 -7.88 15.02
C PRO A 250 -2.01 -8.98 14.79
N LYS A 251 -2.53 -9.12 13.57
CA LYS A 251 -3.57 -10.11 13.21
C LYS A 251 -3.26 -10.79 11.90
N LYS A 252 -3.90 -11.93 11.64
CA LYS A 252 -3.89 -12.51 10.30
C LYS A 252 -4.56 -11.55 9.32
N LYS A 253 -3.92 -11.37 8.16
CA LYS A 253 -4.39 -10.52 7.07
C LYS A 253 -4.45 -11.35 5.79
N GLU A 254 -5.49 -11.14 5.00
CA GLU A 254 -5.60 -11.70 3.66
C GLU A 254 -5.03 -10.70 2.65
N GLU A 255 -4.44 -11.23 1.58
CA GLU A 255 -3.90 -10.41 0.50
C GLU A 255 -5.03 -9.69 -0.26
N SER A 256 -4.84 -8.41 -0.48
CA SER A 256 -5.71 -7.59 -1.32
C SER A 256 -4.88 -6.82 -2.33
N TRP A 257 -5.46 -6.61 -3.51
CA TRP A 257 -4.77 -5.96 -4.61
C TRP A 257 -5.61 -4.83 -5.19
N TRP A 258 -4.93 -3.87 -5.81
CA TRP A 258 -5.53 -2.84 -6.63
C TRP A 258 -5.01 -2.94 -8.05
N LEU A 259 -5.92 -2.85 -9.01
CA LEU A 259 -5.60 -2.54 -10.39
C LEU A 259 -5.98 -1.10 -10.67
N LEU A 260 -5.05 -0.33 -11.24
CA LEU A 260 -5.26 1.07 -11.55
C LEU A 260 -4.82 1.37 -12.97
N VAL A 261 -5.54 2.27 -13.63
CA VAL A 261 -5.12 2.87 -14.90
C VAL A 261 -4.99 4.36 -14.67
N GLY A 262 -3.86 4.93 -15.07
CA GLY A 262 -3.63 6.36 -14.91
C GLY A 262 -2.59 6.91 -15.88
N GLN A 263 -2.38 8.22 -15.81
CA GLN A 263 -1.40 8.96 -16.59
C GLN A 263 -0.38 9.62 -15.65
N PRO A 264 0.80 9.00 -15.44
CA PRO A 264 1.79 9.47 -14.47
C PRO A 264 2.23 10.92 -14.69
N LYS A 265 2.44 11.30 -15.96
CA LYS A 265 2.86 12.67 -16.32
C LYS A 265 1.86 13.75 -15.91
N GLN A 266 0.58 13.40 -15.85
CA GLN A 266 -0.50 14.33 -15.50
C GLN A 266 -0.96 14.16 -14.04
N ASN A 267 -0.41 13.19 -13.30
CA ASN A 267 -0.90 12.80 -11.99
C ASN A 267 -2.42 12.46 -11.99
N LEU A 268 -2.89 11.89 -13.09
CA LEU A 268 -4.32 11.61 -13.30
C LEU A 268 -4.58 10.12 -13.09
N LEU A 269 -5.42 9.78 -12.13
CA LEU A 269 -6.01 8.45 -11.97
C LEU A 269 -7.27 8.38 -12.82
N THR A 270 -7.35 7.37 -13.68
CA THR A 270 -8.42 7.23 -14.67
C THR A 270 -9.42 6.13 -14.28
N SER A 271 -8.93 5.00 -13.80
CA SER A 271 -9.77 3.89 -13.32
C SER A 271 -9.06 3.16 -12.19
N ILE A 272 -9.83 2.61 -11.26
CA ILE A 272 -9.31 1.82 -10.13
C ILE A 272 -10.29 0.70 -9.82
N LYS A 273 -9.75 -0.46 -9.46
CA LYS A 273 -10.54 -1.59 -8.97
C LYS A 273 -9.78 -2.38 -7.94
N ARG A 274 -10.44 -2.68 -6.83
CA ARG A 274 -9.93 -3.58 -5.81
C ARG A 274 -10.26 -5.02 -6.17
N ILE A 275 -9.32 -5.94 -6.01
CA ILE A 275 -9.49 -7.35 -6.31
C ILE A 275 -8.94 -8.22 -5.18
N SER A 276 -9.54 -9.40 -5.04
CA SER A 276 -8.97 -10.51 -4.27
C SER A 276 -8.57 -11.59 -5.26
N LEU A 277 -7.35 -12.10 -5.14
CA LEU A 277 -6.78 -13.11 -6.01
C LEU A 277 -6.37 -14.32 -5.18
N GLN A 278 -6.98 -15.46 -5.47
CA GLN A 278 -6.51 -16.75 -4.98
C GLN A 278 -5.52 -17.33 -6.01
N GLN A 279 -5.98 -18.14 -6.96
CA GLN A 279 -5.13 -18.68 -8.03
C GLN A 279 -5.22 -17.89 -9.33
N LYS A 280 -6.44 -17.69 -9.86
CA LYS A 280 -6.67 -16.97 -11.11
C LYS A 280 -7.86 -16.04 -10.97
N THR A 281 -7.80 -14.88 -11.59
CA THR A 281 -8.97 -13.99 -11.70
C THR A 281 -8.93 -13.23 -13.01
N SER A 282 -10.11 -12.96 -13.57
CA SER A 282 -10.27 -12.11 -14.74
C SER A 282 -11.16 -10.94 -14.37
N THR A 283 -10.73 -9.72 -14.67
CA THR A 283 -11.42 -8.51 -14.26
C THR A 283 -11.31 -7.45 -15.33
N LYS A 284 -12.35 -6.62 -15.42
CA LYS A 284 -12.41 -5.49 -16.34
C LYS A 284 -12.26 -4.19 -15.57
N LEU A 285 -11.42 -3.31 -16.11
CA LEU A 285 -11.35 -1.88 -15.80
C LEU A 285 -11.96 -1.11 -16.97
N ASP A 286 -12.68 -0.06 -16.67
CA ASP A 286 -13.28 0.81 -17.67
C ASP A 286 -13.17 2.28 -17.29
N PHE A 287 -13.13 3.13 -18.31
CA PHE A 287 -13.15 4.58 -18.21
C PHE A 287 -13.63 5.20 -19.51
N ILE A 288 -13.94 6.50 -19.48
CA ILE A 288 -14.39 7.23 -20.67
C ILE A 288 -13.19 7.78 -21.45
N ALA A 289 -13.13 7.49 -22.75
CA ALA A 289 -12.11 8.01 -23.64
C ALA A 289 -12.11 9.56 -23.63
N PRO A 290 -10.97 10.21 -23.31
CA PRO A 290 -10.86 11.67 -23.35
C PRO A 290 -10.79 12.19 -24.79
N GLU A 291 -10.44 13.47 -24.93
CA GLU A 291 -10.17 14.17 -26.20
C GLU A 291 -9.31 13.34 -27.17
N PRO A 292 -9.60 13.41 -28.49
CA PRO A 292 -8.86 12.69 -29.52
C PRO A 292 -7.34 12.89 -29.49
N GLY A 293 -6.63 11.89 -30.00
CA GLY A 293 -5.18 11.86 -30.10
C GLY A 293 -4.55 10.66 -29.39
N SER A 294 -3.24 10.51 -29.57
CA SER A 294 -2.46 9.46 -28.91
C SER A 294 -2.24 9.80 -27.44
N LYS A 295 -2.70 8.94 -26.54
CA LYS A 295 -2.58 9.11 -25.09
C LYS A 295 -1.77 7.96 -24.51
N GLN A 296 -0.81 8.30 -23.66
CA GLN A 296 -0.01 7.34 -22.89
C GLN A 296 -0.68 7.06 -21.55
N TYR A 297 -0.79 5.79 -21.20
CA TYR A 297 -1.34 5.29 -19.95
C TYR A 297 -0.37 4.28 -19.33
N THR A 298 -0.55 4.06 -18.04
CA THR A 298 0.15 3.01 -17.29
C THR A 298 -0.89 2.24 -16.51
N LEU A 299 -0.85 0.90 -16.64
CA LEU A 299 -1.59 -0.04 -15.81
C LEU A 299 -0.71 -0.40 -14.62
N PHE A 300 -1.21 -0.16 -13.42
CA PHE A 300 -0.56 -0.49 -12.16
C PHE A 300 -1.27 -1.67 -11.51
N PHE A 301 -0.49 -2.61 -11.00
CA PHE A 301 -0.96 -3.70 -10.17
C PHE A 301 -0.24 -3.63 -8.83
N MET A 302 -0.97 -3.24 -7.79
CA MET A 302 -0.41 -2.89 -6.49
C MET A 302 -0.96 -3.82 -5.41
N THR A 303 -0.11 -4.34 -4.53
CA THR A 303 -0.56 -5.08 -3.34
C THR A 303 -0.78 -4.15 -2.15
N ASP A 304 -1.59 -4.57 -1.18
CA ASP A 304 -1.75 -3.88 0.09
C ASP A 304 -0.81 -4.36 1.20
N SER A 305 0.01 -5.38 0.93
CA SER A 305 0.63 -6.21 1.97
C SER A 305 2.12 -6.51 1.83
N TYR A 306 2.68 -6.60 0.62
CA TYR A 306 4.11 -6.88 0.40
C TYR A 306 4.77 -5.74 -0.35
N LEU A 307 6.06 -5.48 -0.13
CA LEU A 307 6.81 -4.49 -0.89
C LEU A 307 7.65 -5.19 -1.96
N GLY A 308 7.68 -4.65 -3.18
CA GLY A 308 8.45 -5.21 -4.29
C GLY A 308 7.69 -6.23 -5.15
N CYS A 309 6.36 -6.29 -5.02
CA CYS A 309 5.46 -7.06 -5.90
C CYS A 309 4.69 -6.19 -6.90
N ASP A 310 4.86 -4.87 -6.83
CA ASP A 310 4.11 -3.91 -7.63
C ASP A 310 4.57 -3.94 -9.08
N GLN A 311 3.62 -3.96 -10.02
CA GLN A 311 3.90 -4.06 -11.45
C GLN A 311 3.34 -2.87 -12.22
N GLU A 312 4.09 -2.40 -13.21
CA GLU A 312 3.73 -1.27 -14.06
C GLU A 312 3.86 -1.63 -15.54
N TYR A 313 2.79 -1.42 -16.31
CA TYR A 313 2.76 -1.68 -17.75
C TYR A 313 2.36 -0.42 -18.51
N ASN A 314 3.29 0.11 -19.29
CA ASN A 314 3.03 1.28 -20.15
C ASN A 314 2.35 0.85 -21.45
N PHE A 315 1.31 1.57 -21.84
CA PHE A 315 0.62 1.35 -23.10
C PHE A 315 0.07 2.65 -23.67
N SER A 316 -0.22 2.64 -24.96
CA SER A 316 -0.76 3.79 -25.68
C SER A 316 -2.14 3.46 -26.23
N ILE A 317 -3.03 4.46 -26.22
CA ILE A 317 -4.32 4.38 -26.88
C ILE A 317 -4.42 5.55 -27.86
N ASP A 318 -4.74 5.25 -29.12
CA ASP A 318 -5.05 6.24 -30.13
C ASP A 318 -6.55 6.49 -30.18
N ILE A 319 -6.97 7.65 -29.70
CA ILE A 319 -8.38 8.02 -29.59
C ILE A 319 -8.79 8.79 -30.85
N LYS A 320 -9.82 8.30 -31.53
CA LYS A 320 -10.39 8.91 -32.73
C LYS A 320 -11.45 9.95 -32.36
N ALA A 321 -11.57 10.99 -33.19
CA ALA A 321 -12.70 11.91 -33.12
C ALA A 321 -14.01 11.20 -33.45
N GLU A 322 -15.10 11.66 -32.85
CA GLU A 322 -16.42 11.20 -33.23
C GLU A 322 -16.67 11.60 -34.70
N PRO A 323 -17.11 10.67 -35.56
CA PRO A 323 -17.40 11.01 -36.94
C PRO A 323 -18.53 12.05 -36.96
N THR A 324 -18.24 13.24 -37.46
CA THR A 324 -19.25 14.27 -37.71
C THR A 324 -20.28 13.70 -38.69
N ALA A 325 -21.55 13.64 -38.27
CA ALA A 325 -22.66 13.31 -39.16
C ALA A 325 -22.69 14.35 -40.29
N ALA A 326 -22.44 13.88 -41.53
CA ALA A 326 -22.48 14.69 -42.74
C ALA A 326 -23.90 15.02 -43.19
#